data_AF-A0A2V1B0N6-F1
#
_entry.id   AF-A0A2V1B0N6-F1
#
_cell.length_a   1.000
_cell.length_b   1.000
_cell.length_c   1.000
_cell.angle_alpha   90.00
_cell.angle_beta   90.00
_cell.angle_gamma   90.00
#
_symmetry.space_group_name_H-M   'P 1'
#
loop_
_entity.id
_entity.type
_entity.pdbx_description
1 polymer ?
#
loop_
_entity_poly.entity_id
_entity_poly.type
_entity_poly.pdbx_seq_one_letter_code
_entity_poly.pdbx_strand_id
1 'polypeptide(L)'
;MDNLQRRLYDKKSFYNYVKTCFPKEKDLIEEYVEYLGEEAELDPDECNRMEAFMKAVFDRKVALVSVDLEFSMKKSTRVTEVGVSVYDPWSQKGSLLPFVQSSHIIVRENQPFKDNTYVPDHTDFFNGGKSVVMSLHHAAHALNLIIEQNTMDGNPRGSGVALVGHGMDHDLLLLRDMGVDFGVASIMDTQDVLAYTHGARNASLKNALRLARIPFAFLHNAGNDAYYTLLLSLALADPVYRLSSGLDSEDSKDRFASQKSTRNEPPNTSSKVHLKNATKFLGPSFNQLLYQDKYKDLHYVNSIWEGELRDAYSRKIRAPHILQEINKVYDEQMVLISIDVEAFERDHSVVTEVGIAVYEPKSSRGMVMPFIQSGHIVIAGTEDVRNGTFVADHKDFFNGGKTLTMDLHSAAQAIKDLISKHTRKGTRYGTGVCLVGHGIGQDVKWLKHIGVSIGSARILDTQKLLCMTHGKKGSSLKNGLKLVRQPCAFLHNAGNDAYYTMVLCLCLADPLYRVAAAVDGKQTIETYKQQPSTKHDPPNEATRVDASTSAEFFKYLEQSF
;
A
#
# COMPACT_ATOMS: atom_id res chain seq x y z
N MET A 1 -1.70 34.37 -2.52
CA MET A 1 -1.88 33.11 -1.78
C MET A 1 -2.62 32.12 -2.67
N ASP A 2 -1.87 31.52 -3.58
CA ASP A 2 -2.34 30.60 -4.63
C ASP A 2 -1.13 29.72 -5.03
N ASN A 3 -0.31 29.32 -4.06
CA ASN A 3 1.14 29.26 -4.28
C ASN A 3 1.63 27.89 -4.72
N LEU A 4 1.46 26.82 -3.95
CA LEU A 4 2.21 25.57 -4.21
C LEU A 4 1.61 24.73 -5.33
N GLN A 5 0.30 24.48 -5.30
CA GLN A 5 -0.38 23.71 -6.34
C GLN A 5 -0.42 24.49 -7.66
N ARG A 6 -0.70 25.80 -7.62
CA ARG A 6 -0.61 26.65 -8.81
C ARG A 6 0.84 26.73 -9.29
N ARG A 7 1.88 26.79 -8.45
CA ARG A 7 3.28 26.70 -8.90
C ARG A 7 3.59 25.36 -9.54
N LEU A 8 3.21 24.23 -8.94
CA LEU A 8 3.36 22.89 -9.54
C LEU A 8 2.66 22.79 -10.92
N TYR A 9 1.58 23.55 -11.16
CA TYR A 9 0.80 23.55 -12.42
C TYR A 9 1.00 24.76 -13.36
N ASP A 10 1.65 25.84 -12.93
CA ASP A 10 1.90 27.09 -13.67
C ASP A 10 3.30 27.08 -14.30
N LYS A 11 3.61 28.09 -15.13
CA LYS A 11 4.87 28.33 -15.83
C LYS A 11 6.12 28.47 -14.92
N LYS A 12 5.98 28.26 -13.60
CA LYS A 12 7.04 28.13 -12.57
C LYS A 12 6.94 26.79 -11.79
N SER A 13 6.60 25.68 -12.45
CA SER A 13 6.64 24.32 -11.88
C SER A 13 8.02 23.90 -11.35
N PHE A 14 8.10 22.84 -10.52
CA PHE A 14 9.38 22.19 -10.16
C PHE A 14 10.23 21.92 -11.42
N TYR A 15 9.59 21.64 -12.56
CA TYR A 15 10.25 21.54 -13.87
C TYR A 15 10.93 22.83 -14.30
N ASN A 16 10.29 23.98 -14.09
CA ASN A 16 10.89 25.28 -14.37
C ASN A 16 11.94 25.67 -13.33
N TYR A 17 11.78 25.33 -12.04
CA TYR A 17 12.82 25.48 -11.02
C TYR A 17 14.10 24.76 -11.42
N VAL A 18 13.98 23.48 -11.75
CA VAL A 18 15.03 22.65 -12.38
C VAL A 18 15.57 23.38 -13.62
N LYS A 19 14.73 23.80 -14.56
CA LYS A 19 15.20 24.49 -15.78
C LYS A 19 15.91 25.82 -15.54
N THR A 20 15.57 26.59 -14.51
CA THR A 20 16.17 27.91 -14.20
C THR A 20 17.42 27.83 -13.36
N CYS A 21 17.60 26.78 -12.56
CA CYS A 21 18.69 26.65 -11.60
C CYS A 21 19.84 25.73 -12.07
N PHE A 22 19.83 25.25 -13.32
CA PHE A 22 20.65 24.10 -13.74
C PHE A 22 22.11 24.39 -14.13
N PRO A 23 23.05 23.66 -13.49
CA PRO A 23 24.05 22.82 -14.14
C PRO A 23 23.56 21.36 -14.25
N LYS A 24 24.01 20.65 -15.29
CA LYS A 24 23.48 19.35 -15.79
C LYS A 24 23.60 18.11 -14.86
N GLU A 25 23.95 18.25 -13.58
CA GLU A 25 24.48 17.13 -12.77
C GLU A 25 23.90 16.91 -11.36
N LYS A 26 22.88 17.68 -10.89
CA LYS A 26 22.33 17.51 -9.53
C LYS A 26 21.43 16.27 -9.36
N ASP A 27 21.33 15.71 -8.15
CA ASP A 27 20.44 14.58 -7.79
C ASP A 27 18.97 15.04 -7.69
N LEU A 28 17.97 14.19 -8.04
CA LEU A 28 16.54 14.55 -7.93
C LEU A 28 16.13 14.85 -6.49
N ILE A 29 16.65 14.09 -5.53
CA ILE A 29 16.30 14.26 -4.12
C ILE A 29 16.84 15.57 -3.61
N GLU A 30 18.09 15.92 -3.96
CA GLU A 30 18.67 17.22 -3.61
C GLU A 30 17.81 18.36 -4.14
N GLU A 31 17.40 18.31 -5.42
CA GLU A 31 16.54 19.34 -6.02
C GLU A 31 15.15 19.41 -5.35
N TYR A 32 14.56 18.26 -5.02
CA TYR A 32 13.24 18.21 -4.41
C TYR A 32 13.27 18.68 -2.94
N VAL A 33 14.33 18.35 -2.20
CA VAL A 33 14.56 18.82 -0.84
C VAL A 33 14.82 20.32 -0.82
N GLU A 34 15.65 20.84 -1.73
CA GLU A 34 15.89 22.28 -1.88
C GLU A 34 14.57 23.03 -2.13
N TYR A 35 13.74 22.52 -3.05
CA TYR A 35 12.41 23.04 -3.30
C TYR A 35 11.50 23.03 -2.06
N LEU A 36 11.44 21.91 -1.33
CA LEU A 36 10.62 21.82 -0.11
C LEU A 36 11.16 22.71 1.01
N GLY A 37 12.48 22.82 1.13
CA GLY A 37 13.17 23.66 2.11
C GLY A 37 12.89 25.15 1.89
N GLU A 38 12.92 25.61 0.64
CA GLU A 38 12.50 26.97 0.28
C GLU A 38 11.02 27.23 0.63
N GLU A 39 10.12 26.26 0.39
CA GLU A 39 8.68 26.43 0.64
C GLU A 39 8.31 26.39 2.12
N ALA A 40 8.99 25.56 2.91
CA ALA A 40 8.72 25.38 4.33
C ALA A 40 9.64 26.23 5.23
N GLU A 41 10.53 27.03 4.64
CA GLU A 41 11.52 27.86 5.35
C GLU A 41 12.40 27.03 6.30
N LEU A 42 12.82 25.84 5.87
CA LEU A 42 13.61 24.91 6.67
C LEU A 42 15.04 25.41 6.89
N ASP A 43 15.60 25.10 8.06
CA ASP A 43 17.02 25.34 8.30
C ASP A 43 17.91 24.30 7.56
N PRO A 44 19.22 24.57 7.38
CA PRO A 44 20.10 23.65 6.68
C PRO A 44 20.19 22.25 7.29
N ASP A 45 20.05 22.11 8.61
CA ASP A 45 20.13 20.81 9.28
C ASP A 45 18.85 19.99 9.05
N GLU A 46 17.69 20.64 9.04
CA GLU A 46 16.40 20.03 8.68
C GLU A 46 16.42 19.55 7.22
N CYS A 47 16.92 20.37 6.29
CA CYS A 47 17.13 19.98 4.89
C CYS A 47 18.06 18.76 4.78
N ASN A 48 19.21 18.77 5.47
CA ASN A 48 20.16 17.66 5.45
C ASN A 48 19.55 16.37 6.01
N ARG A 49 18.78 16.45 7.11
CA ARG A 49 18.09 15.28 7.68
C ARG A 49 17.03 14.73 6.73
N MET A 50 16.23 15.61 6.11
CA MET A 50 15.23 15.21 5.11
C MET A 50 15.89 14.56 3.89
N GLU A 51 16.97 15.15 3.38
CA GLU A 51 17.73 14.58 2.26
C GLU A 51 18.30 13.20 2.58
N ALA A 52 18.89 13.03 3.77
CA ALA A 52 19.42 11.74 4.20
C ALA A 52 18.32 10.66 4.30
N PHE A 53 17.15 11.00 4.86
CA PHE A 53 15.98 10.12 4.90
C PHE A 53 15.53 9.72 3.49
N MET A 54 15.31 10.71 2.62
CA MET A 54 14.82 10.48 1.27
C MET A 54 15.82 9.66 0.45
N LYS A 55 17.12 9.99 0.49
CA LYS A 55 18.20 9.26 -0.21
C LYS A 55 18.27 7.80 0.24
N ALA A 56 18.25 7.54 1.54
CA ALA A 56 18.40 6.19 2.05
C ALA A 56 17.30 5.24 1.54
N VAL A 57 16.05 5.71 1.53
CA VAL A 57 14.89 4.93 1.10
C VAL A 57 14.74 4.90 -0.42
N PHE A 58 14.78 6.05 -1.10
CA PHE A 58 14.53 6.15 -2.54
C PHE A 58 15.64 5.48 -3.37
N ASP A 59 16.91 5.62 -2.96
CA ASP A 59 18.03 4.96 -3.64
C ASP A 59 18.05 3.44 -3.42
N ARG A 60 17.22 2.93 -2.50
CA ARG A 60 17.11 1.50 -2.18
C ARG A 60 18.46 0.93 -1.72
N LYS A 61 19.13 1.67 -0.84
CA LYS A 61 20.50 1.36 -0.35
C LYS A 61 20.54 0.77 1.06
N VAL A 62 19.42 0.75 1.78
CA VAL A 62 19.33 0.22 3.14
C VAL A 62 18.09 -0.65 3.30
N ALA A 63 18.20 -1.71 4.10
CA ALA A 63 17.03 -2.44 4.57
C ALA A 63 16.28 -1.59 5.59
N LEU A 64 14.97 -1.50 5.45
CA LEU A 64 14.09 -0.82 6.38
C LEU A 64 13.48 -1.85 7.33
N VAL A 65 13.69 -1.66 8.63
CA VAL A 65 13.09 -2.48 9.68
C VAL A 65 12.18 -1.57 10.48
N SER A 66 10.89 -1.59 10.17
CA SER A 66 9.91 -0.85 10.95
C SER A 66 9.47 -1.66 12.15
N VAL A 67 9.45 -1.01 13.31
CA VAL A 67 9.08 -1.62 14.59
C VAL A 67 8.11 -0.69 15.29
N ASP A 68 7.06 -1.29 15.85
CA ASP A 68 6.07 -0.61 16.67
C ASP A 68 5.81 -1.49 17.90
N LEU A 69 5.69 -0.88 19.09
CA LEU A 69 5.49 -1.58 20.35
C LEU A 69 4.24 -1.08 21.06
N GLU A 70 3.32 -1.99 21.34
CA GLU A 70 2.22 -1.70 22.27
C GLU A 70 2.64 -2.05 23.69
N PHE A 71 2.26 -1.24 24.66
CA PHE A 71 2.66 -1.40 26.06
C PHE A 71 1.55 -1.05 27.06
N SER A 72 1.64 -1.63 28.25
CA SER A 72 0.67 -1.39 29.32
C SER A 72 0.80 0.01 29.91
N MET A 73 -0.25 0.83 29.81
CA MET A 73 -0.28 2.17 30.41
C MET A 73 -0.23 2.16 31.95
N LYS A 74 -0.66 1.07 32.61
CA LYS A 74 -0.61 0.93 34.09
C LYS A 74 0.79 0.63 34.61
N LYS A 75 1.65 0.06 33.77
CA LYS A 75 3.06 -0.25 34.06
C LYS A 75 3.83 0.01 32.76
N SER A 76 4.19 1.27 32.55
CA SER A 76 4.74 1.89 31.32
C SER A 76 6.06 1.31 30.77
N THR A 77 6.36 0.06 31.09
CA THR A 77 7.54 -0.71 30.66
C THR A 77 7.18 -2.13 30.22
N ARG A 78 5.91 -2.54 30.31
CA ARG A 78 5.48 -3.89 29.89
C ARG A 78 4.99 -3.88 28.46
N VAL A 79 5.87 -4.27 27.53
CA VAL A 79 5.54 -4.52 26.12
C VAL A 79 4.53 -5.66 26.02
N THR A 80 3.37 -5.40 25.43
CA THR A 80 2.28 -6.38 25.23
C THR A 80 2.24 -6.94 23.83
N GLU A 81 2.60 -6.14 22.82
CA GLU A 81 2.72 -6.56 21.42
C GLU A 81 4.00 -5.99 20.79
N VAL A 82 4.54 -6.72 19.83
CA VAL A 82 5.67 -6.28 19.00
C VAL A 82 5.26 -6.43 17.55
N GLY A 83 5.25 -5.32 16.84
CA GLY A 83 5.13 -5.29 15.39
C GLY A 83 6.49 -5.19 14.74
N VAL A 84 6.71 -5.97 13.69
CA VAL A 84 7.92 -5.81 12.87
C VAL A 84 7.57 -5.97 11.39
N SER A 85 8.05 -5.05 10.57
CA SER A 85 7.92 -5.08 9.11
C SER A 85 9.26 -4.79 8.47
N VAL A 86 9.70 -5.67 7.58
CA VAL A 86 11.01 -5.59 6.93
C VAL A 86 10.84 -5.39 5.43
N TYR A 87 11.49 -4.36 4.91
CA TYR A 87 11.68 -4.16 3.48
C TYR A 87 13.17 -4.25 3.17
N ASP A 88 13.56 -5.33 2.52
CA ASP A 88 14.87 -5.51 1.91
C ASP A 88 14.80 -5.02 0.45
N PRO A 89 15.47 -3.93 0.07
CA PRO A 89 15.46 -3.46 -1.32
C PRO A 89 16.27 -4.32 -2.30
N TRP A 90 17.28 -5.06 -1.85
CA TRP A 90 18.30 -5.67 -2.73
C TRP A 90 17.74 -6.81 -3.57
N SER A 91 16.83 -7.60 -3.00
CA SER A 91 16.18 -8.74 -3.67
C SER A 91 15.04 -8.35 -4.60
N GLN A 92 14.60 -7.09 -4.58
CA GLN A 92 13.37 -6.62 -5.23
C GLN A 92 13.51 -5.23 -5.88
N LYS A 93 14.74 -4.78 -6.14
CA LYS A 93 15.01 -3.47 -6.75
C LYS A 93 14.36 -3.37 -8.12
N GLY A 94 13.42 -2.44 -8.28
CA GLY A 94 12.65 -2.24 -9.51
C GLY A 94 11.30 -2.96 -9.54
N SER A 95 10.90 -3.63 -8.45
CA SER A 95 9.55 -4.19 -8.33
C SER A 95 8.48 -3.10 -8.44
N LEU A 96 7.33 -3.45 -9.01
CA LEU A 96 6.15 -2.58 -9.14
C LEU A 96 5.52 -2.27 -7.77
N LEU A 97 5.65 -3.19 -6.82
CA LEU A 97 5.22 -3.05 -5.43
C LEU A 97 6.37 -3.50 -4.51
N PRO A 98 6.53 -2.88 -3.33
CA PRO A 98 7.45 -3.40 -2.33
C PRO A 98 6.86 -4.67 -1.71
N PHE A 99 7.63 -5.74 -1.70
CA PHE A 99 7.44 -6.86 -0.80
C PHE A 99 7.94 -6.48 0.59
N VAL A 100 7.01 -6.47 1.54
CA VAL A 100 7.28 -6.18 2.95
C VAL A 100 6.95 -7.44 3.75
N GLN A 101 7.93 -7.94 4.48
CA GLN A 101 7.77 -9.09 5.36
C GLN A 101 7.35 -8.61 6.74
N SER A 102 6.07 -8.79 7.06
CA SER A 102 5.48 -8.31 8.31
C SER A 102 5.12 -9.44 9.26
N SER A 103 5.22 -9.16 10.55
CA SER A 103 4.74 -10.03 11.62
C SER A 103 4.17 -9.22 12.77
N HIS A 104 3.18 -9.82 13.42
CA HIS A 104 2.64 -9.37 14.68
C HIS A 104 2.96 -10.39 15.77
N ILE A 105 3.60 -9.97 16.85
CA ILE A 105 3.93 -10.81 18.00
C ILE A 105 3.12 -10.35 19.21
N ILE A 106 2.41 -11.28 19.84
CA ILE A 106 1.73 -11.07 21.12
C ILE A 106 2.63 -11.62 22.23
N VAL A 107 3.00 -10.77 23.19
CA VAL A 107 3.90 -11.14 24.28
C VAL A 107 3.17 -11.99 25.31
N ARG A 108 3.52 -13.28 25.36
CA ARG A 108 2.80 -14.34 26.09
C ARG A 108 2.54 -13.98 27.55
N GLU A 109 3.59 -13.63 28.28
CA GLU A 109 3.58 -13.32 29.72
C GLU A 109 2.93 -11.97 30.05
N ASN A 110 2.79 -11.08 29.06
CA ASN A 110 2.27 -9.73 29.27
C ASN A 110 0.80 -9.56 28.85
N GLN A 111 0.16 -10.58 28.27
CA GLN A 111 -1.27 -10.56 27.91
C GLN A 111 -2.20 -10.07 29.04
N PRO A 112 -2.00 -10.44 30.33
CA PRO A 112 -2.88 -9.97 31.41
C PRO A 112 -2.81 -8.46 31.71
N PHE A 113 -1.83 -7.74 31.16
CA PHE A 113 -1.57 -6.33 31.45
C PHE A 113 -2.11 -5.37 30.40
N LYS A 114 -2.87 -5.87 29.42
CA LYS A 114 -3.52 -5.03 28.41
C LYS A 114 -4.55 -4.10 29.07
N ASP A 115 -4.52 -2.84 28.66
CA ASP A 115 -5.40 -1.80 29.17
C ASP A 115 -6.05 -1.02 28.02
N ASN A 116 -7.32 -1.31 27.76
CA ASN A 116 -8.06 -0.83 26.60
C ASN A 116 -8.82 0.48 26.90
N THR A 117 -8.38 1.22 27.92
CA THR A 117 -9.12 2.37 28.44
C THR A 117 -9.08 3.59 27.51
N TYR A 118 -8.03 3.74 26.69
CA TYR A 118 -7.80 4.96 25.90
C TYR A 118 -7.71 4.76 24.39
N VAL A 119 -7.49 3.53 23.94
CA VAL A 119 -7.25 3.17 22.53
C VAL A 119 -7.99 1.85 22.23
N PRO A 120 -8.64 1.69 21.05
CA PRO A 120 -9.25 0.43 20.67
C PRO A 120 -8.23 -0.70 20.64
N ASP A 121 -8.55 -1.83 21.28
CA ASP A 121 -7.72 -3.03 21.23
C ASP A 121 -7.96 -3.77 19.92
N HIS A 122 -6.95 -3.74 19.05
CA HIS A 122 -6.97 -4.47 17.80
C HIS A 122 -5.97 -5.63 17.76
N THR A 123 -5.56 -6.19 18.90
CA THR A 123 -4.59 -7.30 18.96
C THR A 123 -4.97 -8.47 18.06
N ASP A 124 -6.26 -8.81 18.03
CA ASP A 124 -6.75 -9.94 17.25
C ASP A 124 -6.97 -9.62 15.77
N PHE A 125 -6.71 -8.39 15.31
CA PHE A 125 -6.98 -7.94 13.94
C PHE A 125 -5.71 -7.58 13.16
N PHE A 126 -4.69 -8.46 13.20
CA PHE A 126 -3.53 -8.31 12.34
C PHE A 126 -3.87 -8.66 10.88
N ASN A 127 -3.70 -7.71 9.97
CA ASN A 127 -4.10 -7.81 8.56
C ASN A 127 -3.28 -8.85 7.78
N GLY A 128 -2.10 -9.23 8.29
CA GLY A 128 -1.29 -10.33 7.75
C GLY A 128 -1.83 -11.72 8.09
N GLY A 129 -2.94 -11.82 8.84
CA GLY A 129 -3.71 -13.06 9.03
C GLY A 129 -3.24 -13.98 10.15
N LYS A 130 -2.00 -13.82 10.65
CA LYS A 130 -1.46 -14.62 11.76
C LYS A 130 -0.66 -13.80 12.76
N SER A 131 -1.01 -13.95 14.04
CA SER A 131 -0.28 -13.35 15.16
C SER A 131 0.50 -14.43 15.90
N VAL A 132 1.79 -14.21 16.13
CA VAL A 132 2.64 -15.18 16.83
C VAL A 132 2.62 -14.89 18.32
N VAL A 133 2.26 -15.87 19.14
CA VAL A 133 2.33 -15.77 20.60
C VAL A 133 3.69 -16.33 21.04
N MET A 134 4.52 -15.50 21.70
CA MET A 134 5.81 -15.93 22.23
C MET A 134 6.25 -15.08 23.42
N SER A 135 7.32 -15.51 24.11
CA SER A 135 7.88 -14.73 25.23
C SER A 135 8.61 -13.47 24.78
N LEU A 136 8.68 -12.44 25.62
CA LEU A 136 9.39 -11.19 25.34
C LEU A 136 10.87 -11.42 24.99
N HIS A 137 11.53 -12.34 25.69
CA HIS A 137 12.92 -12.75 25.41
C HIS A 137 13.10 -13.27 23.98
N HIS A 138 12.21 -14.16 23.51
CA HIS A 138 12.26 -14.69 22.15
C HIS A 138 11.89 -13.63 21.09
N ALA A 139 11.00 -12.70 21.42
CA ALA A 139 10.68 -11.57 20.54
C ALA A 139 11.90 -10.67 20.35
N ALA A 140 12.59 -10.30 21.45
CA ALA A 140 13.83 -9.54 21.40
C ALA A 140 14.94 -10.28 20.63
N HIS A 141 15.08 -11.58 20.86
CA HIS A 141 16.02 -12.41 20.11
C HIS A 141 15.70 -12.45 18.60
N ALA A 142 14.41 -12.53 18.23
CA ALA A 142 13.98 -12.49 16.83
C ALA A 142 14.30 -11.14 16.17
N LEU A 143 14.05 -10.02 16.84
CA LEU A 143 14.42 -8.68 16.34
C LEU A 143 15.94 -8.55 16.18
N ASN A 144 16.72 -9.08 17.13
CA ASN A 144 18.18 -9.11 17.00
C ASN A 144 18.64 -9.89 15.76
N LEU A 145 18.04 -11.05 15.49
CA LEU A 145 18.35 -11.84 14.30
C LEU A 145 17.92 -11.13 13.01
N ILE A 146 16.79 -10.43 12.99
CA ILE A 146 16.36 -9.62 11.83
C ILE A 146 17.40 -8.54 11.51
N ILE A 147 17.87 -7.81 12.52
CA ILE A 147 18.90 -6.76 12.33
C ILE A 147 20.22 -7.38 11.86
N GLU A 148 20.61 -8.52 12.43
CA GLU A 148 21.83 -9.24 12.03
C GLU A 148 21.78 -9.71 10.58
N GLN A 149 20.68 -10.35 10.18
CA GLN A 149 20.46 -10.86 8.82
C GLN A 149 20.46 -9.75 7.76
N ASN A 150 20.12 -8.52 8.14
CA ASN A 150 20.10 -7.36 7.25
C ASN A 150 21.34 -6.46 7.41
N THR A 151 22.28 -6.81 8.29
CA THR A 151 23.55 -6.09 8.43
C THR A 151 24.46 -6.42 7.24
N MET A 152 25.11 -5.41 6.68
CA MET A 152 26.09 -5.62 5.60
C MET A 152 27.25 -6.51 6.05
N ASP A 153 27.57 -7.52 5.24
CA ASP A 153 28.64 -8.47 5.52
C ASP A 153 29.97 -7.78 5.88
N GLY A 154 30.61 -8.24 6.96
CA GLY A 154 31.90 -7.72 7.41
C GLY A 154 31.85 -6.31 8.04
N ASN A 155 30.67 -5.72 8.22
CA ASN A 155 30.50 -4.40 8.84
C ASN A 155 29.98 -4.52 10.29
N PRO A 156 30.06 -3.44 11.09
CA PRO A 156 29.43 -3.40 12.41
C PRO A 156 27.94 -3.67 12.33
N ARG A 157 27.39 -4.30 13.37
CA ARG A 157 25.96 -4.59 13.53
C ARG A 157 25.08 -3.37 13.23
N GLY A 158 24.04 -3.56 12.42
CA GLY A 158 23.12 -2.49 12.01
C GLY A 158 23.62 -1.67 10.81
N SER A 159 24.84 -1.87 10.33
CA SER A 159 25.31 -1.23 9.09
C SER A 159 24.45 -1.67 7.90
N GLY A 160 23.91 -0.71 7.15
CA GLY A 160 22.97 -0.97 6.04
C GLY A 160 21.52 -1.19 6.47
N VAL A 161 21.22 -1.04 7.76
CA VAL A 161 19.86 -1.12 8.33
C VAL A 161 19.40 0.27 8.75
N ALA A 162 18.13 0.59 8.48
CA ALA A 162 17.44 1.72 9.09
C ALA A 162 16.24 1.23 9.90
N LEU A 163 16.18 1.62 11.17
CA LEU A 163 14.99 1.46 11.99
C LEU A 163 13.99 2.55 11.62
N VAL A 164 12.75 2.16 11.32
CA VAL A 164 11.70 3.08 10.85
C VAL A 164 10.52 3.08 11.81
N GLY A 165 10.04 4.26 12.17
CA GLY A 165 8.90 4.38 13.07
C GLY A 165 8.16 5.70 12.94
N HIS A 166 7.29 5.97 13.91
CA HIS A 166 6.37 7.09 13.89
C HIS A 166 6.21 7.68 15.30
N GLY A 167 7.20 8.47 15.73
CA GLY A 167 7.37 8.90 17.12
C GLY A 167 8.19 7.92 17.96
N MET A 168 9.41 7.58 17.49
CA MET A 168 10.19 6.42 17.94
C MET A 168 10.89 6.55 19.30
N ASP A 169 10.94 7.74 19.90
CA ASP A 169 11.77 7.98 21.10
C ASP A 169 11.47 6.98 22.22
N HIS A 170 10.19 6.66 22.44
CA HIS A 170 9.77 5.69 23.45
C HIS A 170 10.05 4.24 23.02
N ASP A 171 9.76 3.89 21.76
CA ASP A 171 10.03 2.56 21.21
C ASP A 171 11.51 2.20 21.30
N LEU A 172 12.41 3.13 21.01
CA LEU A 172 13.86 2.91 21.10
C LEU A 172 14.33 2.61 22.52
N LEU A 173 13.71 3.22 23.54
CA LEU A 173 13.98 2.90 24.94
C LEU A 173 13.49 1.49 25.28
N LEU A 174 12.24 1.16 24.91
CA LEU A 174 11.66 -0.15 25.16
C LEU A 174 12.43 -1.28 24.44
N LEU A 175 12.88 -1.04 23.21
CA LEU A 175 13.71 -1.98 22.44
C LEU A 175 15.02 -2.28 23.17
N ARG A 176 15.71 -1.26 23.70
CA ARG A 176 16.92 -1.44 24.49
C ARG A 176 16.63 -2.18 25.80
N ASP A 177 15.56 -1.82 26.50
CA ASP A 177 15.17 -2.44 27.77
C ASP A 177 14.82 -3.93 27.61
N MET A 178 14.21 -4.31 26.49
CA MET A 178 13.92 -5.72 26.19
C MET A 178 15.13 -6.49 25.62
N GLY A 179 16.28 -5.85 25.42
CA GLY A 179 17.53 -6.47 25.00
C GLY A 179 17.77 -6.53 23.48
N VAL A 180 17.14 -5.64 22.71
CA VAL A 180 17.43 -5.48 21.28
C VAL A 180 18.64 -4.56 21.10
N ASP A 181 19.69 -5.10 20.50
CA ASP A 181 20.86 -4.34 20.05
C ASP A 181 20.70 -4.03 18.56
N PHE A 182 20.59 -2.75 18.22
CA PHE A 182 20.52 -2.27 16.83
C PHE A 182 21.82 -1.62 16.35
N GLY A 183 22.89 -1.64 17.15
CA GLY A 183 24.22 -1.19 16.76
C GLY A 183 24.25 0.20 16.14
N VAL A 184 24.77 0.28 14.90
CA VAL A 184 24.90 1.53 14.13
C VAL A 184 23.75 1.78 13.15
N ALA A 185 22.62 1.08 13.30
CA ALA A 185 21.45 1.29 12.43
C ALA A 185 20.99 2.74 12.47
N SER A 186 20.67 3.29 11.29
CA SER A 186 20.11 4.64 11.17
C SER A 186 18.71 4.67 11.75
N ILE A 187 18.32 5.78 12.40
CA ILE A 187 16.96 5.98 12.90
C ILE A 187 16.21 6.89 11.92
N MET A 188 15.02 6.48 11.51
CA MET A 188 14.17 7.19 10.55
C MET A 188 12.76 7.33 11.10
N ASP A 189 12.43 8.54 11.54
CA ASP A 189 11.10 8.85 12.04
C ASP A 189 10.25 9.53 10.97
N THR A 190 9.11 8.93 10.64
CA THR A 190 8.16 9.51 9.70
C THR A 190 7.48 10.78 10.23
N GLN A 191 7.42 10.98 11.56
CA GLN A 191 6.93 12.23 12.15
C GLN A 191 7.86 13.41 11.88
N ASP A 192 9.18 13.19 11.84
CA ASP A 192 10.14 14.26 11.55
C ASP A 192 9.93 14.82 10.14
N VAL A 193 9.82 13.94 9.14
CA VAL A 193 9.60 14.35 7.73
C VAL A 193 8.28 15.12 7.57
N LEU A 194 7.23 14.71 8.28
CA LEU A 194 5.94 15.41 8.29
C LEU A 194 6.01 16.75 9.04
N ALA A 195 6.77 16.81 10.13
CA ALA A 195 7.00 18.05 10.86
C ALA A 195 7.71 19.08 9.98
N TYR A 196 8.74 18.66 9.22
CA TYR A 196 9.44 19.53 8.28
C TYR A 196 8.52 20.02 7.16
N THR A 197 7.79 19.13 6.51
CA THR A 197 7.10 19.49 5.25
C THR A 197 5.65 19.98 5.43
N HIS A 198 5.01 19.66 6.57
CA HIS A 198 3.61 19.95 6.84
C HIS A 198 3.37 20.62 8.21
N GLY A 199 4.43 20.93 8.98
CA GLY A 199 4.34 21.65 10.26
C GLY A 199 3.66 20.88 11.40
N ALA A 200 3.30 19.60 11.20
CA ALA A 200 2.56 18.81 12.17
C ALA A 200 3.49 18.00 13.07
N ARG A 201 3.90 18.59 14.19
CA ARG A 201 4.59 17.86 15.25
C ARG A 201 3.61 16.89 15.92
N ASN A 202 3.98 15.62 16.05
CA ASN A 202 3.14 14.55 16.62
C ASN A 202 1.85 14.26 15.84
N ALA A 203 1.87 14.37 14.50
CA ALA A 203 0.77 13.86 13.70
C ALA A 203 0.52 12.38 14.02
N SER A 204 -0.73 11.94 14.18
CA SER A 204 -1.02 10.51 14.36
C SER A 204 -0.77 9.74 13.06
N LEU A 205 -0.38 8.46 13.16
CA LEU A 205 -0.18 7.58 12.01
C LEU A 205 -1.42 7.56 11.09
N LYS A 206 -2.62 7.49 11.67
CA LYS A 206 -3.92 7.59 10.97
C LYS A 206 -4.00 8.80 10.01
N ASN A 207 -3.63 9.97 10.51
CA ASN A 207 -3.71 11.22 9.73
C ASN A 207 -2.60 11.27 8.67
N ALA A 208 -1.40 10.80 9.01
CA ALA A 208 -0.29 10.69 8.06
C ALA A 208 -0.63 9.77 6.88
N LEU A 209 -1.23 8.60 7.14
CA LEU A 209 -1.68 7.67 6.10
C LEU A 209 -2.80 8.26 5.24
N ARG A 210 -3.76 8.98 5.85
CA ARG A 210 -4.80 9.72 5.11
C ARG A 210 -4.21 10.80 4.19
N LEU A 211 -3.20 11.54 4.66
CA LEU A 211 -2.47 12.53 3.88
C LEU A 211 -1.74 11.88 2.70
N ALA A 212 -1.02 10.78 2.94
CA ALA A 212 -0.31 10.01 1.92
C ALA A 212 -1.23 9.17 1.02
N ARG A 213 -2.54 9.14 1.30
CA ARG A 213 -3.57 8.35 0.60
C ARG A 213 -3.26 6.85 0.55
N ILE A 214 -2.69 6.33 1.64
CA ILE A 214 -2.44 4.90 1.83
C ILE A 214 -3.67 4.30 2.51
N PRO A 215 -4.39 3.34 1.89
CA PRO A 215 -5.50 2.66 2.56
C PRO A 215 -5.00 1.84 3.75
N PHE A 216 -5.68 1.95 4.89
CA PHE A 216 -5.30 1.25 6.12
C PHE A 216 -6.51 0.74 6.90
N ALA A 217 -6.26 -0.19 7.81
CA ALA A 217 -7.26 -0.78 8.70
C ALA A 217 -6.59 -1.29 9.99
N PHE A 218 -7.33 -1.25 11.09
CA PHE A 218 -6.91 -1.83 12.38
C PHE A 218 -5.56 -1.30 12.89
N LEU A 219 -5.37 0.03 12.89
CA LEU A 219 -4.25 0.64 13.64
C LEU A 219 -4.38 0.35 15.14
N HIS A 220 -3.31 0.47 15.93
CA HIS A 220 -3.24 -0.05 17.32
C HIS A 220 -3.21 -1.57 17.41
N ASN A 221 -2.77 -2.18 16.31
CA ASN A 221 -2.21 -3.51 16.27
C ASN A 221 -0.75 -3.31 15.86
N ALA A 222 0.19 -3.65 16.73
CA ALA A 222 1.60 -3.31 16.51
C ALA A 222 2.13 -3.78 15.14
N GLY A 223 1.71 -4.96 14.67
CA GLY A 223 2.10 -5.48 13.36
C GLY A 223 1.56 -4.67 12.18
N ASN A 224 0.31 -4.20 12.27
CA ASN A 224 -0.27 -3.30 11.28
C ASN A 224 0.41 -1.93 11.30
N ASP A 225 0.69 -1.39 12.49
CA ASP A 225 1.30 -0.07 12.67
C ASP A 225 2.73 -0.04 12.13
N ALA A 226 3.52 -1.10 12.38
CA ALA A 226 4.83 -1.28 11.74
C ALA A 226 4.73 -1.38 10.20
N TYR A 227 3.74 -2.12 9.67
CA TYR A 227 3.56 -2.25 8.22
C TYR A 227 3.19 -0.91 7.56
N TYR A 228 2.21 -0.20 8.11
CA TYR A 228 1.76 1.06 7.56
C TYR A 228 2.77 2.19 7.76
N THR A 229 3.52 2.18 8.86
CA THR A 229 4.63 3.12 9.07
C THR A 229 5.74 2.91 8.05
N LEU A 230 6.05 1.66 7.72
CA LEU A 230 7.00 1.36 6.64
C LEU A 230 6.48 1.86 5.29
N LEU A 231 5.22 1.60 4.92
CA LEU A 231 4.64 2.13 3.68
C LEU A 231 4.63 3.66 3.65
N LEU A 232 4.32 4.31 4.76
CA LEU A 232 4.38 5.76 4.90
C LEU A 232 5.81 6.27 4.65
N SER A 233 6.83 5.61 5.20
CA SER A 233 8.23 5.95 4.93
C SER A 233 8.58 5.86 3.45
N LEU A 234 8.13 4.81 2.75
CA LEU A 234 8.34 4.67 1.31
C LEU A 234 7.67 5.82 0.52
N ALA A 235 6.44 6.18 0.89
CA ALA A 235 5.70 7.27 0.28
C ALA A 235 6.33 8.65 0.54
N LEU A 236 6.76 8.92 1.77
CA LEU A 236 7.37 10.19 2.17
C LEU A 236 8.77 10.38 1.58
N ALA A 237 9.49 9.31 1.31
CA ALA A 237 10.82 9.37 0.73
C ALA A 237 10.85 9.53 -0.80
N ASP A 238 9.72 9.31 -1.47
CA ASP A 238 9.65 9.24 -2.93
C ASP A 238 9.04 10.52 -3.54
N PRO A 239 9.85 11.40 -4.18
CA PRO A 239 9.34 12.62 -4.81
C PRO A 239 8.25 12.36 -5.86
N VAL A 240 8.33 11.25 -6.59
CA VAL A 240 7.37 10.91 -7.65
C VAL A 240 6.05 10.45 -7.05
N TYR A 241 6.09 9.69 -5.94
CA TYR A 241 4.90 9.36 -5.17
C TYR A 241 4.21 10.61 -4.62
N ARG A 242 4.98 11.49 -3.99
CA ARG A 242 4.46 12.71 -3.36
C ARG A 242 3.77 13.63 -4.37
N LEU A 243 4.38 13.79 -5.56
CA LEU A 243 3.77 14.54 -6.67
C LEU A 243 2.51 13.86 -7.20
N SER A 244 2.54 12.54 -7.39
CA SER A 244 1.42 11.77 -7.98
C SER A 244 0.20 11.70 -7.07
N SER A 245 0.42 11.55 -5.77
CA SER A 245 -0.62 11.55 -4.74
C SER A 245 -1.13 12.94 -4.38
N GLY A 246 -0.38 13.98 -4.75
CA GLY A 246 -0.63 15.36 -4.33
C GLY A 246 -0.40 15.56 -2.84
N LEU A 247 0.53 14.81 -2.24
CA LEU A 247 0.85 14.83 -0.82
C LEU A 247 1.19 16.27 -0.38
N ASP A 248 2.09 16.92 -1.11
CA ASP A 248 2.52 18.29 -0.85
C ASP A 248 1.63 19.35 -1.51
N SER A 249 0.37 19.06 -1.85
CA SER A 249 -0.53 20.09 -2.38
C SER A 249 -1.10 20.96 -1.26
N GLU A 250 -1.42 22.23 -1.56
CA GLU A 250 -2.06 23.14 -0.58
C GLU A 250 -3.33 22.52 0.01
N ASP A 251 -4.19 21.92 -0.82
CA ASP A 251 -5.41 21.26 -0.37
C ASP A 251 -5.12 20.07 0.57
N SER A 252 -4.04 19.32 0.35
CA SER A 252 -3.58 18.27 1.26
C SER A 252 -3.05 18.85 2.58
N LYS A 253 -2.24 19.91 2.51
CA LYS A 253 -1.71 20.63 3.68
C LYS A 253 -2.82 21.24 4.53
N ASP A 254 -3.77 21.92 3.90
CA ASP A 254 -4.94 22.54 4.56
C ASP A 254 -5.82 21.49 5.24
N ARG A 255 -6.09 20.37 4.55
CA ARG A 255 -6.85 19.25 5.13
C ARG A 255 -6.12 18.63 6.31
N PHE A 256 -4.80 18.51 6.23
CA PHE A 256 -3.99 17.93 7.28
C PHE A 256 -3.90 18.86 8.49
N ALA A 257 -3.69 20.16 8.29
CA ALA A 257 -3.69 21.17 9.35
C ALA A 257 -5.06 21.32 10.03
N SER A 258 -6.16 21.14 9.29
CA SER A 258 -7.53 21.24 9.82
C SER A 258 -8.03 19.96 10.51
N GLN A 259 -7.30 18.85 10.44
CA GLN A 259 -7.67 17.62 11.15
C GLN A 259 -7.51 17.80 12.66
N LYS A 260 -8.63 17.92 13.38
CA LYS A 260 -8.65 17.77 14.83
C LYS A 260 -8.45 16.30 15.18
N SER A 261 -7.66 16.04 16.22
CA SER A 261 -7.61 14.72 16.87
C SER A 261 -9.00 14.37 17.41
N THR A 262 -9.76 13.59 16.63
CA THR A 262 -11.08 13.09 17.05
C THR A 262 -10.87 11.77 17.78
N ARG A 263 -10.77 11.84 19.11
CA ARG A 263 -10.63 10.66 20.00
C ARG A 263 -11.78 9.65 19.90
N ASN A 264 -12.91 10.00 19.25
CA ASN A 264 -14.16 9.23 19.25
C ASN A 264 -14.64 8.82 17.84
N GLU A 265 -13.82 8.89 16.78
CA GLU A 265 -14.22 8.30 15.49
C GLU A 265 -14.21 6.77 15.59
N PRO A 266 -15.24 6.04 15.11
CA PRO A 266 -15.22 4.59 15.11
C PRO A 266 -14.01 4.09 14.31
N PRO A 267 -13.25 3.12 14.83
CA PRO A 267 -11.87 2.88 14.40
C PRO A 267 -11.63 2.59 12.91
N ASN A 268 -12.64 2.17 12.14
CA ASN A 268 -12.47 1.83 10.72
C ASN A 268 -13.68 2.21 9.84
N THR A 269 -14.64 3.00 10.35
CA THR A 269 -15.80 3.42 9.54
C THR A 269 -15.41 4.56 8.62
N SER A 270 -15.74 4.41 7.34
CA SER A 270 -15.54 5.45 6.34
C SER A 270 -16.50 6.63 6.54
N SER A 271 -16.01 7.85 6.33
CA SER A 271 -16.87 9.03 6.33
C SER A 271 -17.69 9.08 5.03
N LYS A 272 -19.00 9.37 5.12
CA LYS A 272 -19.88 9.49 3.95
C LYS A 272 -19.91 10.93 3.43
N VAL A 273 -19.75 11.11 2.12
CA VAL A 273 -19.91 12.41 1.46
C VAL A 273 -20.91 12.29 0.31
N HIS A 274 -21.93 13.15 0.32
CA HIS A 274 -22.91 13.23 -0.76
C HIS A 274 -22.38 14.17 -1.85
N LEU A 275 -22.23 13.67 -3.07
CA LEU A 275 -21.80 14.47 -4.21
C LEU A 275 -22.86 14.41 -5.31
N LYS A 276 -23.18 15.59 -5.87
CA LYS A 276 -24.06 15.72 -7.05
C LYS A 276 -23.30 15.57 -8.38
N ASN A 277 -21.97 15.71 -8.37
CA ASN A 277 -21.10 15.67 -9.57
C ASN A 277 -19.93 14.70 -9.37
N ALA A 278 -19.82 13.71 -10.25
CA ALA A 278 -18.85 12.61 -10.17
C ALA A 278 -17.41 12.98 -10.57
N THR A 279 -17.16 14.11 -11.24
CA THR A 279 -15.84 14.44 -11.83
C THR A 279 -14.73 14.74 -10.81
N LYS A 280 -15.03 14.86 -9.51
CA LYS A 280 -14.05 14.99 -8.43
C LYS A 280 -13.67 13.66 -7.74
N PHE A 281 -14.22 12.52 -8.21
CA PHE A 281 -14.22 11.22 -7.53
C PHE A 281 -12.82 10.64 -7.20
N LEU A 282 -11.83 10.73 -8.10
CA LEU A 282 -10.49 10.13 -7.91
C LEU A 282 -9.36 11.16 -7.69
N GLY A 283 -9.71 12.44 -7.45
CA GLY A 283 -8.75 13.53 -7.36
C GLY A 283 -8.05 13.85 -8.70
N PRO A 284 -7.16 14.86 -8.73
CA PRO A 284 -6.42 15.19 -9.93
C PRO A 284 -5.39 14.09 -10.28
N SER A 285 -5.34 13.68 -11.54
CA SER A 285 -4.22 12.91 -12.09
C SER A 285 -3.06 13.87 -12.38
N PHE A 286 -1.85 13.53 -11.95
CA PHE A 286 -0.67 14.36 -12.16
C PHE A 286 -0.28 14.47 -13.64
N ASN A 287 0.17 15.67 -14.06
CA ASN A 287 0.48 15.99 -15.44
C ASN A 287 1.95 15.66 -15.77
N GLN A 288 2.12 14.54 -16.47
CA GLN A 288 3.22 13.94 -17.24
C GLN A 288 4.56 14.67 -17.56
N LEU A 289 4.71 15.98 -17.40
CA LEU A 289 5.86 16.72 -17.95
C LEU A 289 7.13 16.65 -17.09
N LEU A 290 7.00 16.50 -15.77
CA LEU A 290 8.14 16.49 -14.84
C LEU A 290 9.03 15.25 -14.93
N TYR A 291 8.41 14.12 -15.24
CA TYR A 291 9.06 12.82 -15.33
C TYR A 291 9.86 12.62 -16.63
N GLN A 292 9.51 13.36 -17.69
CA GLN A 292 9.94 13.02 -19.04
C GLN A 292 11.33 13.51 -19.45
N ASP A 293 11.99 14.45 -18.76
CA ASP A 293 13.22 15.04 -19.31
C ASP A 293 14.53 14.60 -18.66
N LYS A 294 14.52 14.12 -17.40
CA LYS A 294 15.73 13.60 -16.72
C LYS A 294 15.77 12.06 -16.63
N TYR A 295 14.59 11.42 -16.64
CA TYR A 295 14.48 9.97 -16.45
C TYR A 295 14.24 9.19 -17.74
N LYS A 296 14.15 9.82 -18.92
CA LYS A 296 14.07 9.07 -20.19
C LYS A 296 15.16 8.01 -20.29
N ASP A 297 16.38 8.33 -19.86
CA ASP A 297 17.52 7.42 -19.94
C ASP A 297 17.47 6.31 -18.86
N LEU A 298 17.10 6.64 -17.62
CA LEU A 298 16.90 5.63 -16.55
C LEU A 298 15.70 4.72 -16.85
N HIS A 299 14.61 5.26 -17.39
CA HIS A 299 13.46 4.51 -17.90
C HIS A 299 13.83 3.63 -19.07
N TYR A 300 14.64 4.13 -19.98
CA TYR A 300 15.09 3.34 -21.13
C TYR A 300 15.92 2.13 -20.66
N VAL A 301 16.91 2.34 -19.78
CA VAL A 301 17.73 1.25 -19.22
C VAL A 301 16.89 0.27 -18.39
N ASN A 302 16.02 0.76 -17.50
CA ASN A 302 15.12 -0.10 -16.72
C ASN A 302 14.15 -0.87 -17.63
N SER A 303 13.60 -0.24 -18.68
CA SER A 303 12.66 -0.91 -19.59
C SER A 303 13.28 -2.07 -20.36
N ILE A 304 14.57 -1.96 -20.73
CA ILE A 304 15.34 -3.03 -21.38
C ILE A 304 15.58 -4.16 -20.39
N TRP A 305 16.12 -3.84 -19.20
CA TRP A 305 16.42 -4.84 -18.18
C TRP A 305 15.18 -5.56 -17.65
N GLU A 306 14.10 -4.82 -17.40
CA GLU A 306 12.80 -5.40 -17.06
C GLU A 306 12.25 -6.29 -18.19
N GLY A 307 12.47 -5.92 -19.47
CA GLY A 307 12.10 -6.73 -20.62
C GLY A 307 12.83 -8.07 -20.63
N GLU A 308 14.16 -8.03 -20.50
CA GLU A 308 15.00 -9.23 -20.43
C GLU A 308 14.66 -10.12 -19.23
N LEU A 309 14.38 -9.53 -18.06
CA LEU A 309 13.92 -10.25 -16.88
C LEU A 309 12.57 -10.93 -17.08
N ARG A 310 11.59 -10.22 -17.65
CA ARG A 310 10.27 -10.80 -17.97
C ARG A 310 10.40 -11.95 -18.97
N ASP A 311 11.26 -11.81 -19.97
CA ASP A 311 11.54 -12.86 -20.96
C ASP A 311 12.30 -14.04 -20.34
N ALA A 312 13.23 -13.80 -19.42
CA ALA A 312 13.89 -14.85 -18.65
C ALA A 312 12.91 -15.59 -17.73
N TYR A 313 12.05 -14.84 -17.03
CA TYR A 313 11.02 -15.39 -16.15
C TYR A 313 9.99 -16.22 -16.92
N SER A 314 9.49 -15.72 -18.06
CA SER A 314 8.53 -16.45 -18.90
C SER A 314 9.09 -17.78 -19.43
N ARG A 315 10.38 -17.80 -19.81
CA ARG A 315 11.10 -19.03 -20.18
C ARG A 315 11.19 -20.01 -19.01
N LYS A 316 11.44 -19.53 -17.79
CA LYS A 316 11.47 -20.36 -16.56
C LYS A 316 10.12 -21.03 -16.30
N ILE A 317 9.01 -20.30 -16.45
CA ILE A 317 7.65 -20.84 -16.22
C ILE A 317 7.04 -21.57 -17.43
N ARG A 318 7.74 -21.57 -18.59
CA ARG A 318 7.35 -22.23 -19.85
C ARG A 318 5.93 -21.91 -20.33
N ALA A 319 5.49 -20.66 -20.16
CA ALA A 319 4.09 -20.28 -20.38
C ALA A 319 3.95 -18.92 -21.11
N PRO A 320 4.03 -18.89 -22.46
CA PRO A 320 4.01 -17.64 -23.24
C PRO A 320 2.70 -16.85 -23.09
N HIS A 321 1.58 -17.52 -22.82
CA HIS A 321 0.30 -16.85 -22.56
C HIS A 321 0.28 -16.05 -21.25
N ILE A 322 1.08 -16.45 -20.25
CA ILE A 322 1.22 -15.71 -19.00
C ILE A 322 1.97 -14.40 -19.25
N LEU A 323 3.00 -14.42 -20.10
CA LEU A 323 3.72 -13.21 -20.50
C LEU A 323 2.81 -12.17 -21.19
N GLN A 324 1.83 -12.61 -21.98
CA GLN A 324 0.86 -11.70 -22.62
C GLN A 324 -0.02 -10.97 -21.59
N GLU A 325 -0.40 -11.64 -20.50
CA GLU A 325 -1.15 -11.03 -19.40
C GLU A 325 -0.24 -10.08 -18.59
N ILE A 326 0.96 -10.52 -18.23
CA ILE A 326 1.98 -9.72 -17.53
C ILE A 326 2.28 -8.43 -18.29
N ASN A 327 2.51 -8.51 -19.60
CA ASN A 327 2.86 -7.35 -20.42
C ASN A 327 1.76 -6.28 -20.49
N LYS A 328 0.50 -6.59 -20.16
CA LYS A 328 -0.55 -5.57 -20.03
C LYS A 328 -0.27 -4.59 -18.90
N VAL A 329 0.35 -5.06 -17.82
CA VAL A 329 0.63 -4.26 -16.62
C VAL A 329 1.79 -3.29 -16.84
N TYR A 330 2.72 -3.64 -17.72
CA TYR A 330 3.88 -2.82 -18.07
C TYR A 330 3.68 -1.92 -19.29
N ASP A 331 2.52 -1.96 -19.94
CA ASP A 331 2.26 -1.12 -21.10
C ASP A 331 1.99 0.33 -20.66
N GLU A 332 2.97 1.22 -20.85
CA GLU A 332 2.86 2.65 -20.50
C GLU A 332 1.77 3.40 -21.28
N GLN A 333 1.24 2.78 -22.35
CA GLN A 333 0.13 3.36 -23.10
C GLN A 333 -1.24 2.89 -22.61
N MET A 334 -1.25 2.14 -21.49
CA MET A 334 -2.45 1.62 -20.85
C MET A 334 -2.66 2.25 -19.48
N VAL A 335 -3.92 2.36 -19.09
CA VAL A 335 -4.33 2.63 -17.71
C VAL A 335 -5.10 1.41 -17.20
N LEU A 336 -4.70 0.89 -16.05
CA LEU A 336 -5.35 -0.24 -15.42
C LEU A 336 -6.45 0.28 -14.50
N ILE A 337 -7.66 -0.24 -14.67
CA ILE A 337 -8.82 0.15 -13.86
C ILE A 337 -9.44 -1.13 -13.30
N SER A 338 -9.41 -1.29 -11.99
CA SER A 338 -10.20 -2.31 -11.30
C SER A 338 -11.55 -1.74 -10.91
N ILE A 339 -12.61 -2.50 -11.20
CA ILE A 339 -13.97 -2.16 -10.82
C ILE A 339 -14.60 -3.41 -10.22
N ASP A 340 -15.13 -3.26 -9.02
CA ASP A 340 -15.86 -4.29 -8.29
C ASP A 340 -17.28 -3.78 -8.01
N VAL A 341 -18.28 -4.65 -8.21
CA VAL A 341 -19.70 -4.30 -8.01
C VAL A 341 -20.33 -5.26 -7.03
N GLU A 342 -20.73 -4.73 -5.87
CA GLU A 342 -21.49 -5.50 -4.87
C GLU A 342 -22.99 -5.32 -5.09
N ALA A 343 -23.70 -6.44 -5.01
CA ALA A 343 -25.15 -6.51 -5.16
C ALA A 343 -25.80 -7.20 -3.96
N PHE A 344 -27.10 -6.95 -3.78
CA PHE A 344 -27.83 -7.51 -2.66
C PHE A 344 -28.00 -9.02 -2.81
N GLU A 345 -27.58 -9.78 -1.80
CA GLU A 345 -27.56 -11.25 -1.82
C GLU A 345 -28.96 -11.89 -1.95
N ARG A 346 -30.04 -11.15 -1.62
CA ARG A 346 -31.44 -11.62 -1.74
C ARG A 346 -32.12 -11.17 -3.02
N ASP A 347 -31.58 -10.15 -3.67
CA ASP A 347 -32.05 -9.66 -4.97
C ASP A 347 -30.85 -9.14 -5.78
N HIS A 348 -30.31 -10.04 -6.59
CA HIS A 348 -29.19 -9.77 -7.49
C HIS A 348 -29.56 -8.88 -8.68
N SER A 349 -30.60 -8.05 -8.58
CA SER A 349 -30.83 -6.90 -9.46
C SER A 349 -30.50 -5.57 -8.78
N VAL A 350 -30.35 -5.56 -7.45
CA VAL A 350 -30.07 -4.35 -6.66
C VAL A 350 -28.57 -4.22 -6.45
N VAL A 351 -27.95 -3.28 -7.16
CA VAL A 351 -26.55 -2.88 -6.94
C VAL A 351 -26.49 -1.98 -5.71
N THR A 352 -25.62 -2.30 -4.75
CA THR A 352 -25.49 -1.54 -3.51
C THR A 352 -24.21 -0.74 -3.42
N GLU A 353 -23.11 -1.25 -3.99
CA GLU A 353 -21.80 -0.57 -3.94
C GLU A 353 -21.05 -0.72 -5.26
N VAL A 354 -20.16 0.24 -5.53
CA VAL A 354 -19.21 0.21 -6.64
C VAL A 354 -17.84 0.62 -6.10
N GLY A 355 -16.85 -0.22 -6.29
CA GLY A 355 -15.45 0.05 -5.99
C GLY A 355 -14.66 0.35 -7.25
N ILE A 356 -13.70 1.26 -7.15
CA ILE A 356 -12.84 1.63 -8.27
C ILE A 356 -11.40 1.75 -7.76
N ALA A 357 -10.45 1.16 -8.49
CA ALA A 357 -9.03 1.39 -8.30
C ALA A 357 -8.34 1.66 -9.65
N VAL A 358 -7.46 2.66 -9.71
CA VAL A 358 -6.76 3.08 -10.94
C VAL A 358 -5.26 3.06 -10.72
N TYR A 359 -4.56 2.42 -11.64
CA TYR A 359 -3.10 2.36 -11.70
C TYR A 359 -2.63 2.78 -13.09
N GLU A 360 -1.68 3.71 -13.13
CA GLU A 360 -1.09 4.25 -14.35
C GLU A 360 0.40 3.86 -14.43
N PRO A 361 0.78 2.83 -15.22
CA PRO A 361 2.16 2.38 -15.34
C PRO A 361 3.14 3.50 -15.70
N LYS A 362 2.71 4.41 -16.59
CA LYS A 362 3.52 5.51 -17.10
C LYS A 362 3.95 6.52 -16.03
N SER A 363 3.11 6.78 -15.04
CA SER A 363 3.45 7.68 -13.92
C SER A 363 3.97 6.94 -12.69
N SER A 364 3.86 5.61 -12.67
CA SER A 364 4.22 4.81 -11.50
C SER A 364 5.60 4.16 -11.58
N ARG A 365 6.22 4.09 -12.76
CA ARG A 365 7.54 3.47 -12.94
C ARG A 365 8.61 4.17 -12.09
N GLY A 366 9.57 3.39 -11.59
CA GLY A 366 10.67 3.92 -10.78
C GLY A 366 10.29 4.33 -9.34
N MET A 367 8.99 4.44 -9.02
CA MET A 367 8.55 4.67 -7.65
C MET A 367 8.93 3.49 -6.75
N VAL A 368 9.19 3.77 -5.47
CA VAL A 368 9.48 2.72 -4.47
C VAL A 368 8.23 1.91 -4.14
N MET A 369 7.08 2.59 -4.16
CA MET A 369 5.75 1.98 -4.13
C MET A 369 4.83 2.74 -5.10
N PRO A 370 3.87 2.08 -5.76
CA PRO A 370 3.01 2.71 -6.73
C PRO A 370 1.90 3.51 -6.04
N PHE A 371 1.47 4.60 -6.66
CA PHE A 371 0.27 5.30 -6.23
C PHE A 371 -0.95 4.71 -6.95
N ILE A 372 -1.83 4.06 -6.18
CA ILE A 372 -3.09 3.49 -6.68
C ILE A 372 -4.22 4.39 -6.18
N GLN A 373 -4.90 5.06 -7.11
CA GLN A 373 -6.08 5.85 -6.78
C GLN A 373 -7.23 4.89 -6.49
N SER A 374 -7.89 5.01 -5.33
CA SER A 374 -9.03 4.18 -4.98
C SER A 374 -10.24 5.03 -4.60
N GLY A 375 -11.43 4.48 -4.82
CA GLY A 375 -12.69 5.12 -4.45
C GLY A 375 -13.76 4.07 -4.18
N HIS A 376 -14.70 4.45 -3.31
CA HIS A 376 -15.83 3.62 -2.93
C HIS A 376 -17.13 4.41 -3.05
N ILE A 377 -18.12 3.84 -3.72
CA ILE A 377 -19.44 4.42 -3.92
C ILE A 377 -20.48 3.51 -3.30
N VAL A 378 -21.33 4.05 -2.42
CA VAL A 378 -22.59 3.44 -1.99
C VAL A 378 -23.73 4.03 -2.83
N ILE A 379 -24.58 3.18 -3.38
CA ILE A 379 -25.72 3.62 -4.20
C ILE A 379 -26.80 4.24 -3.30
N ALA A 380 -27.18 5.48 -3.60
CA ALA A 380 -28.19 6.21 -2.85
C ALA A 380 -29.53 5.45 -2.82
N GLY A 381 -30.14 5.33 -1.65
CA GLY A 381 -31.35 4.54 -1.41
C GLY A 381 -31.10 3.06 -1.11
N THR A 382 -29.84 2.61 -1.05
CA THR A 382 -29.46 1.23 -0.69
C THR A 382 -28.65 1.15 0.61
N GLU A 383 -28.61 2.22 1.39
CA GLU A 383 -27.78 2.33 2.61
C GLU A 383 -28.17 1.30 3.67
N ASP A 384 -29.45 0.93 3.73
CA ASP A 384 -30.00 -0.08 4.65
C ASP A 384 -30.06 -1.48 4.01
N VAL A 385 -29.68 -1.60 2.73
CA VAL A 385 -29.62 -2.89 2.01
C VAL A 385 -28.28 -3.54 2.31
N ARG A 386 -28.30 -4.45 3.29
CA ARG A 386 -27.11 -5.11 3.83
C ARG A 386 -27.02 -6.57 3.42
N ASN A 387 -25.83 -6.97 3.01
CA ASN A 387 -25.45 -8.37 2.97
C ASN A 387 -25.11 -8.85 4.39
N GLY A 388 -24.72 -10.11 4.58
CA GLY A 388 -24.38 -10.64 5.90
C GLY A 388 -24.79 -12.09 6.10
N THR A 389 -25.66 -12.63 5.24
CA THR A 389 -26.08 -14.04 5.32
C THR A 389 -25.03 -14.95 4.67
N PHE A 390 -24.47 -14.55 3.52
CA PHE A 390 -23.54 -15.38 2.75
C PHE A 390 -22.13 -14.81 2.62
N VAL A 391 -22.00 -13.48 2.70
CA VAL A 391 -20.75 -12.72 2.68
C VAL A 391 -20.75 -11.72 3.83
N ALA A 392 -19.57 -11.35 4.32
CA ALA A 392 -19.47 -10.37 5.41
C ALA A 392 -19.99 -8.99 4.96
N ASP A 393 -20.70 -8.28 5.84
CA ASP A 393 -21.10 -6.90 5.58
C ASP A 393 -19.99 -5.94 5.96
N HIS A 394 -19.26 -5.44 4.96
CA HIS A 394 -18.24 -4.41 5.16
C HIS A 394 -18.56 -3.11 4.41
N LYS A 395 -19.83 -2.87 4.05
CA LYS A 395 -20.25 -1.71 3.26
C LYS A 395 -19.76 -0.36 3.82
N ASP A 396 -19.67 -0.21 5.14
CA ASP A 396 -19.24 1.04 5.78
C ASP A 396 -17.72 1.13 6.04
N PHE A 397 -16.94 0.09 5.74
CA PHE A 397 -15.53 -0.06 6.14
C PHE A 397 -14.54 0.09 4.97
N PHE A 398 -14.65 1.18 4.21
CA PHE A 398 -13.69 1.48 3.15
C PHE A 398 -12.35 2.01 3.71
N ASN A 399 -11.26 1.31 3.42
CA ASN A 399 -9.91 1.60 3.93
C ASN A 399 -9.33 2.91 3.40
N GLY A 400 -9.81 3.39 2.25
CA GLY A 400 -9.45 4.71 1.70
C GLY A 400 -10.10 5.90 2.44
N GLY A 401 -10.88 5.63 3.50
CA GLY A 401 -11.33 6.60 4.48
C GLY A 401 -12.61 7.36 4.15
N LYS A 402 -12.92 7.62 2.88
CA LYS A 402 -14.15 8.32 2.47
C LYS A 402 -14.96 7.53 1.44
N THR A 403 -16.21 7.27 1.78
CA THR A 403 -17.20 6.66 0.88
C THR A 403 -18.09 7.73 0.31
N LEU A 404 -18.40 7.62 -0.99
CA LEU A 404 -19.27 8.55 -1.68
C LEU A 404 -20.66 7.96 -1.82
N THR A 405 -21.68 8.77 -1.58
CA THR A 405 -23.08 8.38 -1.80
C THR A 405 -23.60 9.11 -3.03
N MET A 406 -24.04 8.35 -4.04
CA MET A 406 -24.65 8.88 -5.27
C MET A 406 -25.63 7.88 -5.87
N ASP A 407 -26.57 8.34 -6.69
CA ASP A 407 -27.51 7.46 -7.37
C ASP A 407 -26.82 6.56 -8.44
N LEU A 408 -27.48 5.46 -8.81
CA LEU A 408 -26.94 4.46 -9.73
C LEU A 408 -26.59 5.04 -11.11
N HIS A 409 -27.36 6.01 -11.60
CA HIS A 409 -27.09 6.65 -12.90
C HIS A 409 -25.82 7.49 -12.84
N SER A 410 -25.66 8.28 -11.77
CA SER A 410 -24.44 9.06 -11.51
C SER A 410 -23.21 8.17 -11.35
N ALA A 411 -23.33 7.04 -10.65
CA ALA A 411 -22.24 6.07 -10.50
C ALA A 411 -21.84 5.44 -11.86
N ALA A 412 -22.82 5.01 -12.65
CA ALA A 412 -22.58 4.51 -14.01
C ALA A 412 -21.95 5.58 -14.91
N GLN A 413 -22.37 6.84 -14.80
CA GLN A 413 -21.78 7.96 -15.54
C GLN A 413 -20.33 8.20 -15.11
N ALA A 414 -20.01 8.12 -13.82
CA ALA A 414 -18.65 8.24 -13.30
C ALA A 414 -17.70 7.23 -13.94
N ILE A 415 -18.13 5.96 -14.06
CA ILE A 415 -17.33 4.90 -14.69
C ILE A 415 -17.14 5.19 -16.20
N LYS A 416 -18.20 5.61 -16.91
CA LYS A 416 -18.09 5.96 -18.34
C LYS A 416 -17.12 7.12 -18.56
N ASP A 417 -17.21 8.15 -17.73
CA ASP A 417 -16.33 9.30 -17.79
C ASP A 417 -14.88 8.91 -17.49
N LEU A 418 -14.66 8.00 -16.55
CA LEU A 418 -13.34 7.47 -16.24
C LEU A 418 -12.72 6.71 -17.43
N ILE A 419 -13.45 5.77 -18.02
CA ILE A 419 -12.97 5.05 -19.22
C ILE A 419 -12.76 6.02 -20.39
N SER A 420 -13.66 7.00 -20.56
CA SER A 420 -13.53 8.03 -21.61
C SER A 420 -12.28 8.88 -21.39
N LYS A 421 -12.01 9.32 -20.15
CA LYS A 421 -10.85 10.12 -19.77
C LYS A 421 -9.54 9.42 -20.15
N HIS A 422 -9.47 8.11 -19.93
CA HIS A 422 -8.29 7.30 -20.22
C HIS A 422 -8.32 6.63 -21.60
N THR A 423 -9.35 6.89 -22.41
CA THR A 423 -9.36 6.46 -23.81
C THR A 423 -8.34 7.26 -24.61
N ARG A 424 -7.50 6.58 -25.38
CA ARG A 424 -6.51 7.21 -26.25
C ARG A 424 -7.20 8.16 -27.25
N LYS A 425 -6.75 9.41 -27.30
CA LYS A 425 -7.30 10.44 -28.19
C LYS A 425 -7.35 9.95 -29.65
N GLY A 426 -8.47 10.18 -30.33
CA GLY A 426 -8.68 9.79 -31.72
C GLY A 426 -8.91 8.30 -31.97
N THR A 427 -9.14 7.49 -30.93
CA THR A 427 -9.38 6.04 -31.04
C THR A 427 -10.76 5.63 -30.55
N ARG A 428 -11.10 4.34 -30.69
CA ARG A 428 -12.38 3.79 -30.19
C ARG A 428 -12.40 3.85 -28.66
N TYR A 429 -13.57 4.16 -28.09
CA TYR A 429 -13.81 4.15 -26.64
C TYR A 429 -13.26 2.87 -25.97
N GLY A 430 -12.52 3.04 -24.87
CA GLY A 430 -11.85 1.97 -24.13
C GLY A 430 -10.44 1.60 -24.64
N THR A 431 -10.01 2.09 -25.81
CA THR A 431 -8.63 1.87 -26.28
C THR A 431 -7.65 2.60 -25.35
N GLY A 432 -6.62 1.91 -24.85
CA GLY A 432 -5.72 2.45 -23.82
C GLY A 432 -6.17 2.16 -22.39
N VAL A 433 -7.27 1.40 -22.20
CA VAL A 433 -7.76 0.98 -20.87
C VAL A 433 -7.66 -0.54 -20.73
N CYS A 434 -7.21 -1.01 -19.57
CA CYS A 434 -7.22 -2.42 -19.17
C CYS A 434 -8.08 -2.57 -17.91
N LEU A 435 -9.21 -3.27 -18.01
CA LEU A 435 -10.00 -3.62 -16.85
C LEU A 435 -9.37 -4.79 -16.10
N VAL A 436 -9.23 -4.64 -14.79
CA VAL A 436 -8.61 -5.62 -13.89
C VAL A 436 -9.66 -6.15 -12.92
N GLY A 437 -9.82 -7.46 -12.82
CA GLY A 437 -10.79 -8.06 -11.90
C GLY A 437 -10.32 -9.39 -11.33
N HIS A 438 -11.14 -9.96 -10.46
CA HIS A 438 -10.92 -11.26 -9.85
C HIS A 438 -12.15 -12.15 -10.10
N GLY A 439 -12.18 -12.84 -11.24
CA GLY A 439 -13.43 -13.40 -11.76
C GLY A 439 -14.29 -12.35 -12.49
N ILE A 440 -13.62 -11.44 -13.20
CA ILE A 440 -14.16 -10.19 -13.81
C ILE A 440 -15.37 -10.38 -14.75
N GLY A 441 -15.63 -11.61 -15.19
CA GLY A 441 -16.79 -11.93 -16.02
C GLY A 441 -18.12 -11.57 -15.36
N GLN A 442 -18.20 -11.58 -14.02
CA GLN A 442 -19.39 -11.15 -13.30
C GLN A 442 -19.54 -9.63 -13.28
N ASP A 443 -18.46 -8.89 -12.98
CA ASP A 443 -18.45 -7.42 -12.96
C ASP A 443 -18.75 -6.83 -14.33
N VAL A 444 -18.24 -7.42 -15.42
CA VAL A 444 -18.55 -6.96 -16.78
C VAL A 444 -20.04 -7.10 -17.09
N LYS A 445 -20.72 -8.14 -16.57
CA LYS A 445 -22.18 -8.26 -16.71
C LYS A 445 -22.91 -7.18 -15.92
N TRP A 446 -22.44 -6.89 -14.71
CA TRP A 446 -22.98 -5.82 -13.87
C TRP A 446 -22.82 -4.44 -14.49
N LEU A 447 -21.62 -4.11 -14.98
CA LEU A 447 -21.36 -2.90 -15.74
C LEU A 447 -22.34 -2.75 -16.90
N LYS A 448 -22.52 -3.81 -17.68
CA LYS A 448 -23.50 -3.81 -18.78
C LYS A 448 -24.94 -3.58 -18.29
N HIS A 449 -25.33 -4.21 -17.17
CA HIS A 449 -26.66 -4.08 -16.58
C HIS A 449 -26.95 -2.62 -16.16
N ILE A 450 -25.97 -1.93 -15.59
CA ILE A 450 -26.10 -0.52 -15.17
C ILE A 450 -25.84 0.49 -16.31
N GLY A 451 -25.71 0.01 -17.56
CA GLY A 451 -25.57 0.87 -18.74
C GLY A 451 -24.14 1.34 -19.04
N VAL A 452 -23.12 0.66 -18.51
CA VAL A 452 -21.70 0.92 -18.79
C VAL A 452 -21.19 -0.08 -19.83
N SER A 453 -20.67 0.44 -20.96
CA SER A 453 -19.90 -0.34 -21.92
C SER A 453 -18.41 -0.28 -21.59
N ILE A 454 -17.69 -1.37 -21.84
CA ILE A 454 -16.22 -1.42 -21.71
C ILE A 454 -15.51 -1.13 -23.05
N GLY A 455 -16.25 -1.09 -24.17
CA GLY A 455 -15.72 -0.81 -25.50
C GLY A 455 -14.55 -1.73 -25.90
N SER A 456 -13.45 -1.11 -26.32
CA SER A 456 -12.21 -1.78 -26.70
C SER A 456 -11.24 -2.02 -25.53
N ALA A 457 -11.68 -1.83 -24.28
CA ALA A 457 -10.83 -2.07 -23.13
C ALA A 457 -10.34 -3.51 -23.09
N ARG A 458 -9.05 -3.69 -22.78
CA ARG A 458 -8.46 -5.00 -22.53
C ARG A 458 -8.96 -5.51 -21.18
N ILE A 459 -8.91 -6.82 -20.97
CA ILE A 459 -9.26 -7.45 -19.68
C ILE A 459 -8.05 -8.20 -19.15
N LEU A 460 -7.79 -8.09 -17.85
CA LEU A 460 -6.87 -8.91 -17.08
C LEU A 460 -7.62 -9.47 -15.87
N ASP A 461 -7.68 -10.80 -15.76
CA ASP A 461 -8.35 -11.49 -14.67
C ASP A 461 -7.32 -12.16 -13.76
N THR A 462 -7.20 -11.67 -12.53
CA THR A 462 -6.24 -12.18 -11.54
C THR A 462 -6.56 -13.60 -11.11
N GLN A 463 -7.83 -14.01 -11.09
CA GLN A 463 -8.23 -15.39 -10.79
C GLN A 463 -7.79 -16.34 -11.89
N LYS A 464 -7.88 -15.90 -13.16
CA LYS A 464 -7.34 -16.64 -14.31
C LYS A 464 -5.81 -16.73 -14.24
N LEU A 465 -5.12 -15.64 -13.92
CA LEU A 465 -3.66 -15.61 -13.79
C LEU A 465 -3.16 -16.54 -12.67
N LEU A 466 -3.84 -16.55 -11.52
CA LEU A 466 -3.59 -17.50 -10.43
C LEU A 466 -3.82 -18.94 -10.86
N CYS A 467 -4.92 -19.22 -11.56
CA CYS A 467 -5.19 -20.56 -12.06
C CYS A 467 -4.09 -21.04 -13.03
N MET A 468 -3.61 -20.16 -13.92
CA MET A 468 -2.55 -20.51 -14.88
C MET A 468 -1.20 -20.78 -14.20
N THR A 469 -0.88 -20.06 -13.12
CA THR A 469 0.42 -20.16 -12.43
C THR A 469 0.44 -21.20 -11.31
N HIS A 470 -0.68 -21.41 -10.61
CA HIS A 470 -0.75 -22.22 -9.40
C HIS A 470 -1.78 -23.37 -9.46
N GLY A 471 -2.53 -23.50 -10.56
CA GLY A 471 -3.34 -24.68 -10.89
C GLY A 471 -4.68 -24.80 -10.15
N LYS A 472 -5.07 -23.80 -9.34
CA LYS A 472 -6.34 -23.80 -8.60
C LYS A 472 -7.37 -22.87 -9.25
N LYS A 473 -8.47 -23.43 -9.74
CA LYS A 473 -9.61 -22.67 -10.30
C LYS A 473 -10.44 -22.05 -9.19
N GLY A 474 -10.98 -20.86 -9.43
CA GLY A 474 -11.96 -20.24 -8.52
C GLY A 474 -11.41 -19.88 -7.14
N SER A 475 -10.10 -19.62 -7.03
CA SER A 475 -9.54 -19.14 -5.75
C SER A 475 -10.17 -17.80 -5.38
N SER A 476 -10.35 -17.54 -4.08
CA SER A 476 -10.86 -16.26 -3.59
C SER A 476 -9.78 -15.18 -3.64
N LEU A 477 -10.20 -13.91 -3.64
CA LEU A 477 -9.29 -12.77 -3.55
C LEU A 477 -8.41 -12.86 -2.29
N LYS A 478 -9.01 -13.22 -1.13
CA LYS A 478 -8.31 -13.45 0.14
C LYS A 478 -7.18 -14.48 0.00
N ASN A 479 -7.44 -15.62 -0.65
CA ASN A 479 -6.40 -16.65 -0.85
C ASN A 479 -5.30 -16.18 -1.82
N GLY A 480 -5.66 -15.40 -2.85
CA GLY A 480 -4.69 -14.77 -3.74
C GLY A 480 -3.76 -13.81 -2.98
N LEU A 481 -4.32 -12.96 -2.12
CA LEU A 481 -3.57 -12.00 -1.29
C LEU A 481 -2.68 -12.71 -0.25
N LYS A 482 -3.17 -13.78 0.39
CA LYS A 482 -2.37 -14.64 1.28
C LYS A 482 -1.17 -15.27 0.57
N LEU A 483 -1.38 -15.77 -0.66
CA LEU A 483 -0.30 -16.33 -1.48
C LEU A 483 0.80 -15.30 -1.76
N VAL A 484 0.42 -14.08 -2.13
CA VAL A 484 1.38 -13.00 -2.37
C VAL A 484 1.79 -12.27 -1.09
N ARG A 485 1.33 -12.70 0.08
CA ARG A 485 1.68 -12.15 1.39
C ARG A 485 1.38 -10.66 1.55
N GLN A 486 0.27 -10.20 0.96
CA GLN A 486 -0.21 -8.83 1.10
C GLN A 486 -1.24 -8.74 2.23
N PRO A 487 -0.99 -7.96 3.29
CA PRO A 487 -1.97 -7.72 4.35
C PRO A 487 -3.26 -7.13 3.78
N CYS A 488 -4.41 -7.62 4.21
CA CYS A 488 -5.70 -7.13 3.75
C CYS A 488 -6.76 -7.12 4.84
N ALA A 489 -7.72 -6.21 4.70
CA ALA A 489 -8.82 -6.05 5.63
C ALA A 489 -10.09 -5.59 4.90
N PHE A 490 -11.24 -5.97 5.45
CA PHE A 490 -12.57 -5.55 5.01
C PHE A 490 -12.85 -5.84 3.52
N LEU A 491 -12.49 -7.05 3.06
CA LEU A 491 -12.97 -7.58 1.77
C LEU A 491 -14.50 -7.70 1.80
N HIS A 492 -15.20 -7.67 0.66
CA HIS A 492 -16.66 -7.43 0.56
C HIS A 492 -17.10 -6.00 0.88
N ASN A 493 -16.14 -5.08 0.88
CA ASN A 493 -16.38 -3.67 0.57
C ASN A 493 -15.89 -3.47 -0.85
N ALA A 494 -16.75 -3.02 -1.76
CA ALA A 494 -16.41 -2.99 -3.19
C ALA A 494 -15.14 -2.16 -3.45
N GLY A 495 -14.96 -1.04 -2.74
CA GLY A 495 -13.77 -0.18 -2.86
C GLY A 495 -12.48 -0.86 -2.44
N ASN A 496 -12.51 -1.62 -1.35
CA ASN A 496 -11.37 -2.42 -0.90
C ASN A 496 -11.09 -3.57 -1.87
N ASP A 497 -12.12 -4.24 -2.37
CA ASP A 497 -11.97 -5.37 -3.30
C ASP A 497 -11.35 -4.93 -4.64
N ALA A 498 -11.75 -3.77 -5.16
CA ALA A 498 -11.10 -3.15 -6.33
C ALA A 498 -9.62 -2.81 -6.06
N TYR A 499 -9.32 -2.20 -4.90
CA TYR A 499 -7.94 -1.86 -4.51
C TYR A 499 -7.07 -3.11 -4.37
N TYR A 500 -7.51 -4.10 -3.60
CA TYR A 500 -6.74 -5.33 -3.39
C TYR A 500 -6.65 -6.20 -4.63
N THR A 501 -7.65 -6.16 -5.52
CA THR A 501 -7.55 -6.79 -6.84
C THR A 501 -6.45 -6.14 -7.68
N MET A 502 -6.29 -4.82 -7.63
CA MET A 502 -5.18 -4.12 -8.28
C MET A 502 -3.83 -4.50 -7.66
N VAL A 503 -3.72 -4.52 -6.32
CA VAL A 503 -2.50 -4.95 -5.61
C VAL A 503 -2.11 -6.37 -6.00
N LEU A 504 -3.06 -7.31 -5.98
CA LEU A 504 -2.83 -8.69 -6.40
C LEU A 504 -2.37 -8.77 -7.87
N CYS A 505 -2.98 -7.99 -8.76
CA CYS A 505 -2.58 -7.92 -10.16
C CYS A 505 -1.11 -7.51 -10.32
N LEU A 506 -0.69 -6.44 -9.64
CA LEU A 506 0.69 -5.95 -9.68
C LEU A 506 1.67 -6.99 -9.12
N CYS A 507 1.36 -7.61 -7.97
CA CYS A 507 2.20 -8.67 -7.38
C CYS A 507 2.32 -9.90 -8.30
N LEU A 508 1.22 -10.35 -8.91
CA LEU A 508 1.25 -11.51 -9.80
C LEU A 508 1.92 -11.21 -11.14
N ALA A 509 1.87 -9.97 -11.60
CA ALA A 509 2.48 -9.56 -12.85
C ALA A 509 3.98 -9.27 -12.72
N ASP A 510 4.49 -9.08 -11.51
CA ASP A 510 5.87 -8.66 -11.28
C ASP A 510 6.81 -9.83 -10.94
N PRO A 511 7.75 -10.20 -11.83
CA PRO A 511 8.72 -11.25 -11.56
C PRO A 511 9.60 -11.00 -10.33
N LEU A 512 9.98 -9.74 -10.06
CA LEU A 512 10.88 -9.40 -8.96
C LEU A 512 10.16 -9.57 -7.62
N TYR A 513 8.94 -9.05 -7.52
CA TYR A 513 8.07 -9.29 -6.37
C TYR A 513 7.89 -10.78 -6.11
N ARG A 514 7.59 -11.57 -7.15
CA ARG A 514 7.35 -13.02 -7.01
C ARG A 514 8.57 -13.79 -6.52
N VAL A 515 9.77 -13.35 -6.90
CA VAL A 515 11.02 -13.92 -6.40
C VAL A 515 11.21 -13.56 -4.93
N ALA A 516 11.10 -12.27 -4.58
CA ALA A 516 11.30 -11.80 -3.21
C ALA A 516 10.28 -12.40 -2.22
N ALA A 517 9.01 -12.48 -2.62
CA ALA A 517 7.94 -13.09 -1.83
C ALA A 517 7.88 -14.62 -1.93
N ALA A 518 8.79 -15.26 -2.69
CA ALA A 518 8.83 -16.70 -2.94
C ALA A 518 7.48 -17.30 -3.42
N VAL A 519 6.73 -16.54 -4.23
CA VAL A 519 5.40 -16.92 -4.73
C VAL A 519 5.46 -18.22 -5.54
N ASP A 520 6.50 -18.37 -6.36
CA ASP A 520 6.71 -19.53 -7.23
C ASP A 520 7.49 -20.68 -6.55
N GLY A 521 7.67 -20.62 -5.23
CA GLY A 521 8.31 -21.68 -4.46
C GLY A 521 7.53 -23.00 -4.55
N LYS A 522 8.22 -24.15 -4.64
CA LYS A 522 7.57 -25.47 -4.71
C LYS A 522 6.61 -25.69 -3.53
N GLN A 523 7.08 -25.43 -2.32
CA GLN A 523 6.29 -25.55 -1.10
C GLN A 523 5.12 -24.56 -1.08
N THR A 524 5.33 -23.32 -1.53
CA THR A 524 4.29 -22.29 -1.67
C THR A 524 3.15 -22.76 -2.58
N ILE A 525 3.50 -23.28 -3.77
CA ILE A 525 2.54 -23.79 -4.74
C ILE A 525 1.77 -25.00 -4.19
N GLU A 526 2.46 -25.96 -3.57
CA GLU A 526 1.82 -27.15 -2.97
C GLU A 526 0.85 -26.77 -1.86
N THR A 527 1.25 -25.85 -0.99
CA THR A 527 0.42 -25.36 0.11
C THR A 527 -0.81 -24.62 -0.41
N TYR A 528 -0.65 -23.74 -1.40
CA TYR A 528 -1.75 -22.99 -2.00
C TYR A 528 -2.82 -23.89 -2.64
N LYS A 529 -2.39 -24.98 -3.31
CA LYS A 529 -3.31 -25.97 -3.89
C LYS A 529 -4.19 -26.65 -2.83
N GLN A 530 -3.65 -26.82 -1.61
CA GLN A 530 -4.34 -27.47 -0.50
C GLN A 530 -5.17 -26.49 0.36
N GLN A 531 -5.03 -25.18 0.18
CA GLN A 531 -5.74 -24.19 1.00
C GLN A 531 -7.26 -24.42 0.96
N PRO A 532 -7.95 -24.39 2.11
CA PRO A 532 -9.40 -24.49 2.14
C PRO A 532 -10.07 -23.24 1.56
N SER A 533 -11.39 -23.33 1.40
CA SER A 533 -12.22 -22.15 1.15
C SER A 533 -12.21 -21.25 2.38
N THR A 534 -12.09 -19.93 2.17
CA THR A 534 -12.12 -18.93 3.23
C THR A 534 -13.54 -18.45 3.56
N LYS A 535 -14.57 -19.10 3.03
CA LYS A 535 -15.98 -18.65 3.14
C LYS A 535 -16.48 -18.54 4.59
N HIS A 536 -15.92 -19.34 5.50
CA HIS A 536 -16.32 -19.39 6.91
C HIS A 536 -15.26 -18.83 7.86
N ASP A 537 -14.16 -18.27 7.32
CA ASP A 537 -13.17 -17.61 8.17
C ASP A 537 -13.84 -16.40 8.85
N PRO A 538 -13.59 -16.15 10.15
CA PRO A 538 -13.96 -14.87 10.73
C PRO A 538 -13.30 -13.73 9.94
N PRO A 539 -14.05 -12.66 9.62
CA PRO A 539 -13.53 -11.55 8.86
C PRO A 539 -12.45 -10.82 9.68
N ASN A 540 -11.28 -10.62 9.09
CA ASN A 540 -10.16 -9.84 9.62
C ASN A 540 -9.50 -10.34 10.92
N GLU A 541 -10.07 -11.31 11.63
CA GLU A 541 -9.42 -11.91 12.80
C GLU A 541 -8.19 -12.73 12.39
N ALA A 542 -7.07 -12.46 13.05
CA ALA A 542 -5.82 -13.16 12.89
C ALA A 542 -5.82 -14.45 13.70
N THR A 543 -5.32 -15.53 13.10
CA THR A 543 -5.11 -16.77 13.84
C THR A 543 -3.90 -16.62 14.76
N ARG A 544 -4.04 -16.98 16.04
CA ARG A 544 -2.92 -17.03 16.98
C ARG A 544 -2.14 -18.32 16.81
N VAL A 545 -0.82 -18.23 16.68
CA VAL A 545 0.09 -19.40 16.60
C VAL A 545 1.16 -19.30 17.67
N ASP A 546 1.38 -20.38 18.41
CA ASP A 546 2.44 -20.41 19.41
C ASP A 546 3.82 -20.62 18.76
N ALA A 547 4.78 -19.82 19.22
CA ALA A 547 6.20 -20.06 19.03
C ALA A 547 6.88 -20.14 20.40
N SER A 548 7.63 -21.21 20.61
CA SER A 548 8.45 -21.46 21.79
C SER A 548 9.90 -21.01 21.60
N THR A 549 10.33 -20.79 20.36
CA THR A 549 11.69 -20.32 20.01
C THR A 549 11.66 -19.30 18.87
N SER A 550 12.74 -18.56 18.68
CA SER A 550 12.90 -17.68 17.51
C SER A 550 13.02 -18.46 16.19
N ALA A 551 13.53 -19.71 16.21
CA ALA A 551 13.58 -20.54 15.01
C ALA A 551 12.18 -20.91 14.48
N GLU A 552 11.25 -21.21 15.39
CA GLU A 552 9.84 -21.41 15.04
C GLU A 552 9.21 -20.13 14.48
N PHE A 553 9.57 -18.97 15.02
CA PHE A 553 9.16 -17.68 14.47
C PHE A 553 9.60 -17.47 13.02
N PHE A 554 10.88 -17.69 12.70
CA PHE A 554 11.36 -17.54 11.32
C PHE A 554 10.70 -18.54 10.38
N LYS A 555 10.41 -19.76 10.85
CA LYS A 555 9.61 -20.72 10.09
C LYS A 555 8.20 -20.18 9.78
N TYR A 556 7.54 -19.50 10.72
CA TYR A 556 6.26 -18.83 10.44
C TYR A 556 6.42 -17.64 9.50
N LEU A 557 7.51 -16.88 9.65
CA LEU A 557 7.80 -15.72 8.83
C LEU A 557 8.13 -16.09 7.37
N GLU A 558 8.68 -17.28 7.12
CA GLU A 558 9.01 -17.80 5.79
C GLU A 558 7.83 -18.54 5.14
N GLN A 559 6.98 -19.18 5.93
CA GLN A 559 5.87 -19.97 5.41
C GLN A 559 4.67 -19.10 5.07
N SER A 560 4.24 -19.15 3.80
CA SER A 560 3.03 -18.50 3.30
C SER A 560 1.80 -19.01 4.04
N PHE A 561 1.09 -18.14 4.77
CA PHE A 561 -0.18 -18.51 5.39
C PHE A 561 -1.20 -17.38 5.52
#